data_AF-A0A0C2P6U4-F1
#
_entry.id   AF-A0A0C2P6U4-F1
#
_cell.length_a   1.000
_cell.length_b   1.000
_cell.length_c   1.000
_cell.angle_alpha   90.00
_cell.angle_beta   90.00
_cell.angle_gamma   90.00
#
_symmetry.space_group_name_H-M   'P 1'
#
loop_
_entity.id
_entity.type
_entity.pdbx_description
1 polymer ?
#
loop_
_entity_poly.entity_id
_entity_poly.type
_entity_poly.pdbx_seq_one_letter_code
_entity_poly.pdbx_strand_id
1 'polypeptide(L)'
;MPLCFFFVLYTFSIAQASASSEIKRYSTPSKAAVIVDGSALNQRVCYYQDHAYSLGAVIEVGNTIIRCGEANEFETNGHLKWVTLPATPHQRKDKHQDPS
;
A
#
# COMPACT_ATOMS: atom_id res chain seq x y z
N MET A 1 -38.04 67.46 17.32
CA MET A 1 -37.17 66.26 17.24
C MET A 1 -37.54 65.44 16.00
N PRO A 2 -37.19 65.90 14.78
CA PRO A 2 -37.61 65.30 13.51
C PRO A 2 -36.68 64.16 13.03
N LEU A 3 -35.79 63.65 13.88
CA LEU A 3 -34.82 62.60 13.51
C LEU A 3 -35.41 61.19 13.47
N CYS A 4 -36.55 60.92 14.12
CA CYS A 4 -37.16 59.59 14.10
C CYS A 4 -37.87 59.28 12.77
N PHE A 5 -38.37 60.29 12.06
CA PHE A 5 -39.12 60.07 10.81
C PHE A 5 -38.22 59.65 9.64
N PHE A 6 -36.97 60.13 9.63
CA PHE A 6 -35.98 59.74 8.61
C PHE A 6 -35.41 58.32 8.81
N PHE A 7 -35.45 57.79 10.04
CA PHE A 7 -34.95 56.45 10.35
C PHE A 7 -35.90 55.33 9.89
N VAL A 8 -37.21 55.58 9.86
CA VAL A 8 -38.23 54.60 9.45
C VAL A 8 -38.20 54.33 7.94
N LEU A 9 -37.82 55.31 7.13
CA LEU A 9 -37.76 55.17 5.67
C LEU A 9 -36.47 54.49 5.16
N TYR A 10 -35.42 54.42 5.96
CA TYR A 10 -34.13 53.83 5.55
C TYR A 10 -34.12 52.29 5.59
N THR A 11 -34.98 51.67 6.40
CA THR A 11 -34.98 50.22 6.61
C THR A 11 -35.88 49.44 5.63
N PHE A 12 -36.64 50.13 4.78
CA PHE A 12 -37.67 49.50 3.94
C PHE A 12 -37.21 49.07 2.54
N SER A 13 -35.96 49.34 2.15
CA SER A 13 -35.48 49.14 0.76
C SER A 13 -34.42 48.04 0.61
N ILE A 14 -34.68 46.82 1.11
CA ILE A 14 -33.94 45.63 0.65
C ILE A 14 -34.93 44.53 0.28
N ALA A 15 -35.50 44.64 -0.92
CA ALA A 15 -36.17 43.50 -1.56
C ALA A 15 -35.09 42.55 -2.10
N GLN A 16 -34.95 41.38 -1.45
CA GLN A 16 -33.99 40.36 -1.84
C GLN A 16 -34.62 39.42 -2.86
N ALA A 17 -34.22 39.51 -4.12
CA ALA A 17 -34.66 38.59 -5.17
C ALA A 17 -33.98 37.23 -5.00
N SER A 18 -34.75 36.18 -4.70
CA SER A 18 -34.25 34.80 -4.61
C SER A 18 -34.26 34.18 -6.00
N ALA A 19 -33.09 34.09 -6.65
CA ALA A 19 -32.93 33.26 -7.84
C ALA A 19 -32.80 31.79 -7.41
N SER A 20 -33.76 30.95 -7.80
CA SER A 20 -33.64 29.49 -7.62
C SER A 20 -32.78 28.94 -8.75
N SER A 21 -31.53 28.58 -8.44
CA SER A 21 -30.68 27.82 -9.36
C SER A 21 -31.01 26.34 -9.23
N GLU A 22 -31.61 25.77 -10.28
CA GLU A 22 -31.83 24.33 -10.35
C GLU A 22 -30.49 23.62 -10.62
N ILE A 23 -29.88 23.07 -9.56
CA ILE A 23 -28.63 22.33 -9.66
C ILE A 23 -28.93 20.94 -10.22
N LYS A 24 -28.61 20.75 -11.51
CA LYS A 24 -28.69 19.45 -12.17
C LYS A 24 -27.64 18.51 -11.58
N ARG A 25 -28.07 17.58 -10.72
CA ARG A 25 -27.19 16.58 -10.09
C ARG A 25 -27.13 15.33 -10.97
N TYR A 26 -25.91 14.96 -11.37
CA TYR A 26 -25.63 13.69 -12.02
C TYR A 26 -25.03 12.76 -10.96
N SER A 27 -25.76 11.72 -10.56
CA SER A 27 -25.21 10.65 -9.73
C SER A 27 -24.68 9.54 -10.62
N THR A 28 -23.42 9.15 -10.44
CA THR A 28 -22.93 7.89 -11.00
C THR A 28 -23.59 6.73 -10.25
N PRO A 29 -24.04 5.66 -10.95
CA PRO A 29 -24.54 4.46 -10.29
C PRO A 29 -23.43 3.91 -9.38
N SER A 30 -23.81 3.52 -8.16
CA SER A 30 -22.90 2.99 -7.16
C SER A 30 -22.14 1.79 -7.72
N LYS A 31 -20.87 2.00 -8.06
CA LYS A 31 -19.98 0.94 -8.53
C LYS A 31 -19.74 0.01 -7.34
N ALA A 32 -19.95 -1.29 -7.54
CA ALA A 32 -19.68 -2.30 -6.51
C ALA A 32 -18.25 -2.11 -5.96
N ALA A 33 -18.12 -2.02 -4.64
CA ALA A 33 -16.82 -1.88 -4.00
C ALA A 33 -16.08 -3.22 -4.05
N VAL A 34 -14.97 -3.27 -4.80
CA VAL A 34 -14.03 -4.38 -4.72
C VAL A 34 -13.16 -4.11 -3.50
N ILE A 35 -13.39 -4.85 -2.42
CA ILE A 35 -12.56 -4.79 -1.21
C ILE A 35 -11.40 -5.75 -1.42
N VAL A 36 -10.19 -5.22 -1.53
CA VAL A 36 -8.95 -6.01 -1.54
C VAL A 36 -8.35 -5.94 -0.14
N ASP A 37 -7.97 -7.09 0.42
CA ASP A 37 -7.27 -7.14 1.69
C ASP A 37 -5.85 -6.58 1.53
N GLY A 38 -5.65 -5.34 2.00
CA GLY A 38 -4.37 -4.65 1.93
C GLY A 38 -3.25 -5.30 2.76
N SER A 39 -3.58 -6.19 3.69
CA SER A 39 -2.57 -6.90 4.49
C SER A 39 -1.79 -7.91 3.65
N ALA A 40 -2.44 -8.59 2.70
CA ALA A 40 -1.80 -9.50 1.76
C ALA A 40 -0.93 -8.78 0.72
N LEU A 41 -1.26 -7.52 0.38
CA LEU A 41 -0.53 -6.75 -0.63
C LEU A 41 0.82 -6.21 -0.15
N ASN A 42 1.03 -6.09 1.17
CA ASN A 42 2.22 -5.47 1.75
C ASN A 42 3.23 -6.47 2.31
N GLN A 43 3.03 -7.77 2.09
CA GLN A 43 3.97 -8.78 2.56
C GLN A 43 5.18 -8.89 1.63
N ARG A 44 6.37 -8.63 2.19
CA ARG A 44 7.66 -8.83 1.52
C ARG A 44 8.00 -10.32 1.53
N VAL A 45 7.58 -11.04 0.48
CA VAL A 45 7.80 -12.49 0.33
C VAL A 45 8.23 -12.85 -1.09
N CYS A 46 8.93 -13.99 -1.23
CA CYS A 46 9.13 -14.65 -2.51
C CYS A 46 8.13 -15.80 -2.65
N TYR A 47 7.51 -15.93 -3.82
CA TYR A 47 6.57 -17.03 -4.09
C TYR A 47 7.25 -18.19 -4.84
N TYR A 48 6.94 -19.42 -4.44
CA TYR A 48 7.29 -20.65 -5.17
C TYR A 48 6.25 -21.74 -4.85
N GLN A 49 5.67 -22.38 -5.88
CA GLN A 49 4.65 -23.43 -5.74
C GLN A 49 3.50 -23.05 -4.80
N ASP A 50 2.94 -21.84 -4.96
CA ASP A 50 1.86 -21.28 -4.13
C ASP A 50 2.21 -21.07 -2.64
N HIS A 51 3.50 -21.16 -2.27
CA HIS A 51 3.98 -20.88 -0.93
C HIS A 51 4.73 -19.54 -0.90
N ALA A 52 4.49 -18.77 0.16
CA ALA A 52 5.19 -17.53 0.45
C ALA A 52 6.39 -17.80 1.38
N TYR A 53 7.55 -17.29 1.00
CA TYR A 53 8.80 -17.43 1.73
C TYR A 53 9.31 -16.06 2.18
N SER A 54 9.69 -15.95 3.46
CA SER A 54 10.24 -14.73 4.03
C SER A 54 11.70 -14.49 3.62
N LEU A 55 12.18 -13.27 3.87
CA LEU A 55 13.59 -12.91 3.72
C LEU A 55 14.49 -13.95 4.42
N GLY A 56 15.52 -14.41 3.71
CA GLY A 56 16.51 -15.37 4.19
C GLY A 56 16.14 -16.84 3.98
N ALA A 57 14.90 -17.16 3.58
CA ALA A 57 14.51 -18.53 3.27
C ALA A 57 15.37 -19.11 2.14
N VAL A 58 15.82 -20.35 2.30
CA VAL A 58 16.64 -21.08 1.31
C VAL A 58 15.88 -22.33 0.87
N ILE A 59 15.73 -22.52 -0.43
CA ILE A 59 15.10 -23.71 -1.01
C ILE A 59 15.95 -24.27 -2.16
N GLU A 60 15.81 -25.56 -2.41
CA GLU A 60 16.39 -26.24 -3.57
C GLU A 60 15.32 -26.42 -4.64
N VAL A 61 15.61 -25.96 -5.85
CA VAL A 61 14.74 -26.10 -7.02
C VAL A 61 15.52 -26.82 -8.11
N GLY A 62 15.14 -28.08 -8.36
CA GLY A 62 15.88 -28.98 -9.25
C GLY A 62 17.26 -29.29 -8.67
N ASN A 63 18.31 -28.66 -9.22
CA ASN A 63 19.71 -28.79 -8.79
C ASN A 63 20.33 -27.44 -8.41
N THR A 64 19.51 -26.41 -8.18
CA THR A 64 19.95 -25.05 -7.85
C THR A 64 19.42 -24.65 -6.48
N ILE A 65 20.31 -24.16 -5.62
CA ILE A 65 19.93 -23.58 -4.33
C ILE A 65 19.66 -22.09 -4.55
N ILE A 66 18.49 -21.64 -4.10
CA ILE A 66 18.07 -20.23 -4.17
C ILE A 66 17.71 -19.71 -2.78
N ARG A 67 17.95 -18.42 -2.55
CA ARG A 67 17.60 -17.71 -1.32
C ARG A 67 16.64 -16.57 -1.63
N CYS A 68 15.58 -16.40 -0.84
CA CYS A 68 14.76 -15.19 -0.88
C CYS A 68 15.55 -14.02 -0.27
N GLY A 69 15.94 -13.05 -1.08
CA GLY A 69 16.80 -11.93 -0.70
C GLY A 69 16.29 -10.59 -1.19
N GLU A 70 16.94 -9.50 -0.79
CA GLU A 70 16.61 -8.16 -1.27
C GLU A 70 16.79 -8.06 -2.80
N ALA A 71 15.86 -7.37 -3.46
CA ALA A 71 15.95 -7.13 -4.90
C ALA A 71 17.10 -6.19 -5.27
N ASN A 72 17.38 -5.24 -4.38
CA ASN A 72 18.42 -4.21 -4.50
C ASN A 72 19.21 -4.16 -3.19
N GLU A 73 20.53 -4.04 -3.29
CA GLU A 73 21.47 -4.01 -2.17
C GLU A 73 21.46 -2.69 -1.37
N PHE A 74 20.86 -1.64 -1.91
CA PHE A 74 20.76 -0.32 -1.29
C PHE A 74 19.36 -0.01 -0.74
N GLU A 75 18.38 -0.90 -0.91
CA GLU A 75 16.99 -0.71 -0.46
C GLU A 75 16.58 -1.75 0.59
N THR A 76 16.67 -1.39 1.87
CA THR A 76 16.32 -2.27 3.00
C THR A 76 14.83 -2.61 3.10
N ASN A 77 13.97 -1.79 2.50
CA ASN A 77 12.50 -1.95 2.49
C ASN A 77 11.94 -2.32 1.11
N GLY A 78 12.81 -2.60 0.13
CA GLY A 78 12.41 -2.93 -1.22
C GLY A 78 11.80 -4.34 -1.35
N HIS A 79 11.36 -4.68 -2.55
CA HIS A 79 10.83 -6.02 -2.86
C HIS A 79 11.88 -7.12 -2.63
N LEU A 80 11.42 -8.35 -2.42
CA LEU A 80 12.28 -9.53 -2.36
C LEU A 80 12.33 -10.24 -3.71
N LYS A 81 13.42 -10.95 -3.98
CA LYS A 81 13.60 -11.80 -5.16
C LYS A 81 14.33 -13.09 -4.80
N TRP A 82 14.19 -14.09 -5.66
CA TRP A 82 15.04 -15.27 -5.61
C TRP A 82 16.47 -14.93 -6.09
N VAL A 83 17.45 -15.27 -5.26
CA VAL A 83 18.88 -15.11 -5.53
C VAL A 83 19.52 -16.49 -5.57
N THR A 84 20.11 -16.85 -6.71
CA THR A 84 20.86 -18.10 -6.83
C THR A 84 22.11 -18.05 -5.96
N LEU A 85 22.28 -19.05 -5.11
CA LEU A 85 23.51 -19.22 -4.37
C LEU A 85 24.53 -19.92 -5.27
N PRO A 86 25.79 -19.47 -5.31
CA PRO A 86 26.83 -20.21 -6.00
C PRO A 86 26.92 -21.61 -5.40
N ALA A 87 27.14 -22.62 -6.25
CA ALA A 87 27.48 -23.96 -5.78
C ALA A 87 28.76 -23.86 -4.95
N THR A 88 28.64 -23.82 -3.63
CA THR A 88 29.79 -24.00 -2.76
C THR A 88 30.27 -25.43 -2.96
N PRO A 89 31.56 -25.67 -3.23
CA PRO A 89 32.09 -27.03 -3.29
C PRO A 89 32.00 -27.59 -1.87
N HIS A 90 30.92 -28.33 -1.58
CA HIS A 90 30.71 -29.13 -0.40
C HIS A 90 30.90 -28.43 0.96
N GLN A 91 29.83 -28.46 1.76
CA GLN A 91 29.94 -28.86 3.15
C GLN A 91 30.80 -30.15 3.22
N ARG A 92 32.13 -30.02 3.38
CA ARG A 92 33.06 -31.13 3.68
C ARG A 92 33.71 -30.85 5.03
N LYS A 93 32.93 -30.99 6.11
CA LYS A 93 33.36 -31.38 7.46
C LYS A 93 32.08 -31.72 8.25
N ASP A 94 31.48 -32.87 8.00
CA ASP A 94 31.78 -34.03 8.84
C ASP A 94 33.26 -34.12 9.24
N LYS A 95 33.60 -33.55 10.39
CA LYS A 95 34.73 -34.06 11.17
C LYS A 95 34.37 -34.06 12.64
N HIS A 96 33.96 -35.24 13.09
CA HIS A 96 34.31 -35.78 14.40
C HIS A 96 35.67 -35.22 14.90
N GLN A 97 35.64 -34.48 16.00
CA GLN A 97 36.77 -34.40 16.93
C GLN A 97 36.27 -33.88 18.30
N ASP A 98 35.75 -34.79 19.10
CA ASP A 98 36.11 -34.82 20.52
C ASP A 98 37.58 -35.29 20.59
N PRO A 99 38.42 -34.68 21.43
CA PRO A 99 39.01 -35.50 22.47
C PRO A 99 39.17 -34.76 23.80
N SER A 100 38.86 -35.49 24.87
CA SER A 100 39.51 -35.37 26.18
C SER A 100 41.01 -35.66 26.10
#